data_AF-A0A7C2R9J5-F1
#
_entry.id   AF-A0A7C2R9J5-F1
#
_cell.length_a   1.000
_cell.length_b   1.000
_cell.length_c   1.000
_cell.angle_alpha   90.00
_cell.angle_beta   90.00
_cell.angle_gamma   90.00
#
_symmetry.space_group_name_H-M   'P 1'
#
loop_
_entity.id
_entity.type
_entity.pdbx_description
1 polymer ?
#
loop_
_entity_poly.entity_id
_entity_poly.type
_entity_poly.pdbx_seq_one_letter_code
_entity_poly.pdbx_strand_id
1 'polypeptide(L)' 'MNYILFDGPARDQFLPFTFTRPVAEMRIGILTIREKWEKFLNTTT' A
#
# COMPACT_ATOMS: atom_id res chain seq x y z
N MET A 1 1.65 -13.37 12.26
CA MET A 1 0.55 -13.40 11.27
C MET A 1 1.07 -12.72 10.02
N ASN A 2 0.91 -13.32 8.83
CA ASN A 2 1.49 -12.76 7.59
C ASN A 2 0.38 -12.06 6.79
N TYR A 3 0.43 -10.73 6.70
CA TYR A 3 -0.59 -9.93 6.03
C TYR A 3 -0.13 -9.56 4.62
N ILE A 4 -0.91 -9.90 3.61
CA ILE A 4 -0.60 -9.62 2.20
C ILE A 4 -1.49 -8.46 1.73
N LEU A 5 -0.87 -7.34 1.37
CA LEU A 5 -1.54 -6.20 0.73
C LEU A 5 -1.61 -6.46 -0.78
N PHE A 6 -2.82 -6.67 -1.30
CA PHE A 6 -3.05 -6.96 -2.72
C PHE A 6 -3.67 -5.76 -3.44
N ASP A 7 -3.14 -5.43 -4.62
CA ASP A 7 -3.67 -4.36 -5.47
C ASP A 7 -4.94 -4.86 -6.20
N GLY A 8 -6.10 -4.39 -5.74
CA GLY A 8 -7.40 -4.68 -6.36
C GLY A 8 -7.69 -3.88 -7.64
N PRO A 9 -8.92 -3.99 -8.19
CA PRO A 9 -9.33 -3.29 -9.43
C PRO A 9 -9.23 -1.76 -9.34
N ALA A 10 -9.12 -1.20 -8.13
CA ALA A 10 -8.86 0.22 -7.92
C ALA A 10 -7.48 0.68 -8.47
N ARG A 11 -6.55 -0.24 -8.77
CA ARG A 11 -5.22 0.11 -9.34
C ARG A 11 -5.32 0.96 -10.61
N ASP A 12 -6.32 0.68 -11.46
CA ASP A 12 -6.50 1.37 -12.73
C ASP A 12 -6.81 2.86 -12.55
N GLN A 13 -7.44 3.22 -11.44
CA GLN A 13 -7.74 4.62 -11.10
C GLN A 13 -6.51 5.42 -10.67
N PHE A 14 -5.43 4.73 -10.27
CA PHE A 14 -4.17 5.33 -9.84
C PHE A 14 -3.11 5.36 -10.94
N LEU A 15 -3.43 4.89 -12.14
CA LEU A 15 -2.59 5.10 -13.30
C LEU A 15 -2.47 6.61 -13.60
N PRO A 16 -1.27 7.11 -13.94
CA PRO A 16 -0.06 6.38 -14.33
C PRO A 16 0.91 6.01 -13.18
N PHE A 17 0.58 6.32 -11.93
CA PHE A 17 1.53 6.22 -10.82
C PHE A 17 1.83 4.79 -10.38
N THR A 18 0.94 3.86 -10.71
CA THR A 18 1.04 2.43 -10.37
C THR A 18 1.61 1.59 -11.52
N PHE A 19 2.23 2.20 -12.54
CA PHE A 19 2.92 1.47 -13.61
C PHE A 19 4.19 0.78 -13.11
N THR A 20 4.97 1.46 -12.27
CA THR A 20 6.31 0.99 -11.84
C THR A 20 6.36 0.55 -10.38
N ARG A 21 5.31 0.82 -9.60
CA ARG A 21 5.20 0.47 -8.18
C ARG A 21 3.76 0.13 -7.79
N PRO A 22 3.53 -0.76 -6.81
CA PRO A 22 2.20 -1.10 -6.33
C PRO A 22 1.55 0.05 -5.53
N VAL A 23 0.23 0.02 -5.37
CA VAL A 23 -0.51 1.03 -4.59
C VAL A 23 -0.05 1.05 -3.14
N ALA A 24 0.34 -0.11 -2.58
CA ALA A 24 0.82 -0.24 -1.21
C ALA A 24 2.04 0.65 -0.88
N GLU A 25 2.85 1.02 -1.88
CA GLU A 25 4.03 1.88 -1.74
C GLU A 25 3.72 3.36 -1.97
N MET A 26 2.48 3.70 -2.33
CA MET A 26 2.04 5.08 -2.43
C MET A 26 1.99 5.73 -1.04
N ARG A 27 2.49 6.96 -0.95
CA ARG A 27 2.43 7.77 0.27
C ARG A 27 1.08 8.44 0.41
N ILE A 28 0.53 8.36 1.61
CA ILE A 28 -0.68 9.06 2.06
C ILE A 28 -0.30 9.97 3.22
N GLY A 29 0.15 11.19 2.88
CA GLY A 29 0.82 12.08 3.82
C GLY A 29 2.28 11.64 4.04
N ILE A 30 2.64 11.37 5.29
CA ILE A 30 4.02 11.01 5.67
C ILE A 30 4.28 9.50 5.50
N LEU A 31 3.27 8.67 5.73
CA LEU A 31 3.38 7.21 5.68
C LEU A 31 2.95 6.66 4.32
N THR A 32 3.53 5.54 3.91
CA THR A 32 3.01 4.69 2.85
C THR A 32 1.78 3.93 3.33
N ILE A 33 0.96 3.44 2.40
CA ILE A 33 -0.20 2.61 2.73
C ILE A 33 0.25 1.35 3.48
N ARG A 34 1.39 0.76 3.10
CA ARG A 34 2.01 -0.34 3.85
C ARG A 34 2.30 0.05 5.30
N GLU A 35 3.06 1.11 5.53
CA GLU A 35 3.45 1.56 6.88
C GLU A 35 2.24 1.92 7.74
N LYS A 36 1.18 2.49 7.13
CA LYS A 36 -0.07 2.75 7.83
C LYS A 36 -0.68 1.47 8.38
N TRP A 37 -0.76 0.42 7.56
CA TRP A 37 -1.32 -0.87 7.97
C TRP A 37 -0.42 -1.61 8.96
N GLU A 38 0.89 -1.53 8.80
CA GLU A 38 1.86 -2.08 9.75
C GLU A 38 1.66 -1.48 11.15
N LYS A 39 1.54 -0.15 11.25
CA LYS A 39 1.24 0.54 12.50
C LYS A 39 -0.12 0.16 13.08
N PHE A 40 -1.14 0.04 12.23
CA PHE A 40 -2.49 -0.30 12.69
C PHE A 40 -2.58 -1.74 13.23
N LEU A 41 -1.91 -2.67 12.55
CA LEU A 41 -1.93 -4.10 12.89
C LEU A 41 -0.86 -4.46 13.93
N ASN A 42 -0.08 -3.49 14.43
CA ASN A 42 1.08 -3.71 15.32
C ASN A 42 1.99 -4.84 14.81
N THR A 43 2.24 -4.85 13.50
CA THR A 43 3.08 -5.84 12.84
C THR A 43 4.30 -5.15 12.24
N THR A 44 5.46 -5.75 12.44
CA THR A 44 6.72 -5.31 11.84
C THR A 44 7.08 -6.36 10.80
N THR A 45 6.91 -6.03 9.52
CA THR A 45 7.27 -6.90 8.39
C THR A 45 8.51 -6.36 7.69
#